data_AF-A0A974S0H3-F1
#
_entry.id   AF-A0A974S0H3-F1
#
_cell.length_a   1.000
_cell.length_b   1.000
_cell.length_c   1.000
_cell.angle_alpha   90.00
_cell.angle_beta   90.00
_cell.angle_gamma   90.00
#
_symmetry.space_group_name_H-M   'P 1'
#
loop_
_entity.id
_entity.type
_entity.pdbx_description
1 polymer ?
#
loop_
_entity_poly.entity_id
_entity_poly.type
_entity_poly.pdbx_seq_one_letter_code
_entity_poly.pdbx_strand_id
1 'polypeptide(L)' 'MGIQVKCYSNTVSNKAVVAAGEAHYKLVKAIVLTNNYFTDSARELSTSNGVVLWGRNILKDKIRDFFNE' A
#
# COMPACT_ATOMS: atom_id res chain seq x y z
N MET A 1 10.94 -6.19 5.61
CA MET A 1 9.59 -5.67 5.33
C MET A 1 9.76 -4.32 4.67
N GLY A 2 9.23 -4.13 3.45
CA GLY A 2 9.32 -2.86 2.74
C GLY A 2 8.10 -2.00 3.02
N ILE A 3 8.28 -0.71 3.33
CA ILE A 3 7.18 0.22 3.56
C ILE A 3 7.34 1.37 2.59
N GLN A 4 6.36 1.52 1.69
CA GLN A 4 6.28 2.69 0.81
C GLN A 4 5.10 3.55 1.22
N VAL A 5 5.35 4.84 1.44
CA VAL A 5 4.34 5.82 1.83
C VAL A 5 4.23 6.87 0.74
N LYS A 6 3.02 7.04 0.18
CA LYS A 6 2.77 8.05 -0.86
C LYS A 6 1.61 8.96 -0.47
N CYS A 7 1.90 10.25 -0.27
CA CYS A 7 0.91 11.30 -0.09
C CYS A 7 0.62 11.94 -1.46
N TYR A 8 -0.47 11.54 -2.12
CA TYR A 8 -0.83 12.04 -3.45
C TYR A 8 -2.25 12.57 -3.47
N SER A 9 -2.47 13.64 -4.23
CA SER A 9 -3.81 14.17 -4.54
C SER A 9 -4.57 13.29 -5.55
N ASN A 10 -3.86 12.42 -6.28
CA ASN A 10 -4.37 11.52 -7.32
C ASN A 10 -4.22 10.04 -6.93
N THR A 11 -4.92 9.14 -7.63
CA THR A 11 -4.91 7.69 -7.38
C THR A 11 -3.54 7.06 -7.63
N VAL A 12 -3.18 6.06 -6.82
CA VAL A 12 -1.87 5.38 -6.90
C VAL A 12 -1.89 4.27 -7.96
N SER A 13 -0.91 4.28 -8.85
CA SER A 13 -0.76 3.32 -9.96
C SER A 13 0.19 2.16 -9.64
N ASN A 14 0.15 1.13 -10.50
CA ASN A 14 0.87 -0.14 -10.39
C ASN A 14 2.37 -0.02 -10.07
N LYS A 15 3.05 1.04 -10.52
CA LYS A 15 4.49 1.23 -10.25
C LYS A 15 4.83 1.23 -8.76
N ALA A 16 3.95 1.75 -7.90
CA ALA A 16 4.18 1.73 -6.46
C ALA A 16 4.09 0.31 -5.89
N VAL A 17 3.21 -0.52 -6.43
CA VAL A 17 3.02 -1.91 -5.97
C VAL A 17 4.17 -2.79 -6.41
N VAL A 18 4.66 -2.65 -7.65
CA VAL A 18 5.84 -3.38 -8.15
C VAL A 18 7.09 -3.04 -7.32
N ALA A 19 7.35 -1.75 -7.07
CA ALA A 19 8.54 -1.32 -6.33
C ALA A 19 8.55 -1.84 -4.88
N ALA A 20 7.37 -1.92 -4.24
CA ALA A 20 7.28 -2.45 -2.88
C ALA A 20 7.46 -3.97 -2.83
N GLY A 21 6.99 -4.70 -3.85
CA GLY A 21 7.03 -6.16 -3.95
C GLY A 21 8.24 -6.71 -4.73
N GLU A 22 9.22 -5.89 -5.10
CA GLU A 22 10.31 -6.32 -5.96
C GLU A 22 11.11 -7.46 -5.30
N ALA A 23 11.05 -8.64 -5.92
CA ALA A 23 11.82 -9.82 -5.54
C ALA A 23 13.33 -9.57 -5.51
N HIS A 24 13.80 -8.51 -6.17
CA HIS A 24 15.17 -8.01 -6.13
C HIS A 24 15.69 -7.81 -4.70
N TYR A 25 14.82 -7.37 -3.77
CA TYR A 25 15.19 -7.17 -2.36
C TYR A 25 14.86 -8.37 -1.45
N LYS A 26 14.38 -9.50 -2.00
CA LYS A 26 13.91 -10.69 -1.25
C LYS A 26 13.00 -10.33 -0.07
N LEU A 27 12.14 -9.33 -0.25
CA LEU A 27 11.26 -8.86 0.80
C LEU A 27 10.19 -9.91 1.10
N VAL A 28 10.17 -10.40 2.34
CA VAL A 28 9.19 -11.40 2.81
C VAL A 28 7.77 -10.83 2.87
N LYS A 29 7.63 -9.50 3.09
CA LYS A 29 6.37 -8.76 3.15
C LYS A 29 6.58 -7.30 2.73
N ALA A 30 5.63 -6.74 2.02
CA ALA A 30 5.63 -5.35 1.56
C ALA A 30 4.29 -4.67 1.89
N ILE A 31 4.33 -3.38 2.24
CA ILE A 31 3.13 -2.57 2.52
C ILE A 31 3.21 -1.25 1.74
N VAL A 32 2.14 -0.90 1.02
CA VAL A 32 1.99 0.40 0.36
C VAL A 32 0.87 1.17 1.06
N LEU A 33 1.21 2.35 1.59
CA LEU A 33 0.29 3.27 2.24
C LEU A 33 0.01 4.48 1.36
N THR A 34 -1.26 4.90 1.31
CA THR A 34 -1.67 6.17 0.70
C THR A 34 -2.91 6.75 1.36
N ASN A 35 -3.02 8.08 1.33
CA ASN A 35 -4.21 8.82 1.75
C ASN A 35 -5.35 8.75 0.71
N ASN A 36 -5.12 8.10 -0.43
CA ASN A 36 -6.08 7.99 -1.53
C ASN A 36 -6.48 6.52 -1.78
N TYR A 37 -7.09 6.25 -2.93
CA TYR A 37 -7.46 4.90 -3.36
C TYR A 37 -6.47 4.35 -4.40
N PHE A 38 -6.40 3.02 -4.43
CA PHE A 38 -5.67 2.27 -5.45
C PHE A 38 -6.60 1.96 -6.62
N THR A 39 -6.04 1.89 -7.82
CA THR A 39 -6.75 1.39 -9.00
C THR A 39 -6.99 -0.12 -8.88
N ASP A 40 -7.97 -0.66 -9.61
CA ASP A 40 -8.27 -2.10 -9.58
C ASP A 40 -7.07 -2.93 -10.03
N SER A 41 -6.37 -2.46 -11.08
CA SER A 41 -5.12 -3.05 -11.55
C SER A 41 -4.01 -3.07 -10.49
N ALA A 42 -3.97 -2.09 -9.58
CA ALA A 42 -2.99 -2.03 -8.50
C ALA A 42 -3.36 -3.00 -7.37
N ARG A 43 -4.66 -3.19 -7.12
CA ARG A 43 -5.17 -4.19 -6.17
C ARG A 43 -4.85 -5.61 -6.65
N GLU A 44 -5.15 -5.92 -7.91
CA GLU A 44 -4.84 -7.23 -8.51
C GLU A 44 -3.34 -7.54 -8.44
N LEU A 45 -2.51 -6.56 -8.82
CA LEU A 45 -1.06 -6.71 -8.76
C LEU A 45 -0.54 -6.90 -7.33
N SER A 46 -1.19 -6.29 -6.33
CA SER A 46 -0.80 -6.44 -4.93
C SER A 46 -1.07 -7.85 -4.43
N THR A 47 -2.18 -8.46 -4.84
CA THR A 47 -2.52 -9.85 -4.54
C THR A 47 -1.47 -10.80 -5.13
N SER A 48 -1.11 -10.61 -6.39
CA SER A 48 -0.13 -11.46 -7.08
C SER A 48 1.28 -11.37 -6.49
N ASN A 49 1.65 -10.20 -5.94
CA ASN A 49 2.98 -9.95 -5.37
C ASN A 49 3.02 -10.04 -3.83
N GLY A 50 1.93 -10.41 -3.17
CA GLY A 50 1.88 -10.49 -1.70
C GLY A 50 2.08 -9.14 -0.98
N VAL A 51 1.67 -8.04 -1.60
CA VAL A 51 1.80 -6.68 -1.07
C VAL A 51 0.52 -6.27 -0.35
N VAL A 52 0.65 -5.79 0.89
CA VAL A 52 -0.47 -5.26 1.67
C VAL A 52 -0.73 -3.81 1.27
N LEU A 53 -1.98 -3.44 1.03
CA LEU A 53 -2.36 -2.07 0.66
C LEU A 53 -3.14 -1.41 1.79
N TRP A 54 -2.66 -0.26 2.29
CA TRP A 54 -3.44 0.61 3.18
C TRP A 54 -3.86 1.86 2.42
N GLY A 55 -5.07 1.82 1.87
CA GLY A 55 -5.70 2.99 1.26
C GLY A 55 -6.39 3.87 2.28
N ARG A 56 -7.09 4.89 1.80
CA ARG A 56 -7.76 5.92 2.61
C ARG A 56 -8.59 5.39 3.79
N ASN A 57 -9.43 4.36 3.59
CA ASN A 57 -10.32 3.85 4.63
C ASN A 57 -9.54 3.12 5.72
N ILE A 58 -8.68 2.16 5.33
CA ILE A 58 -7.82 1.42 6.27
C ILE A 58 -6.93 2.39 7.05
N LEU A 59 -6.35 3.40 6.39
CA LEU A 59 -5.53 4.39 7.04
C LEU A 59 -6.33 5.22 8.07
N LYS A 60 -7.55 5.62 7.75
CA LYS A 60 -8.43 6.31 8.70
C LYS A 60 -8.77 5.45 9.91
N ASP A 61 -9.11 4.18 9.70
CA ASP A 61 -9.43 3.26 10.79
C ASP A 61 -8.21 3.06 11.69
N LYS A 62 -7.03 2.81 11.12
CA LYS A 62 -5.78 2.66 11.88
C LYS A 62 -5.39 3.90 12.67
N ILE A 63 -5.59 5.08 12.09
CA ILE A 63 -5.37 6.36 12.78
C ILE A 63 -6.36 6.52 13.94
N ARG A 64 -7.64 6.24 13.72
CA ARG A 64 -8.66 6.32 14.77
C ARG A 64 -8.37 5.36 15.91
N ASP A 65 -8.01 4.11 15.60
CA ASP A 65 -7.66 3.11 16.61
C ASP A 65 -6.46 3.56 17.43
N PHE A 66 -5.43 4.13 16.79
CA PHE A 66 -4.23 4.63 17.48
C PHE A 66 -4.49 5.81 18.42
N PHE A 67 -5.44 6.69 18.11
CA PHE A 67 -5.78 7.85 18.94
C PHE A 67 -6.92 7.60 19.94
N ASN A 68 -7.58 6.44 19.86
CA ASN A 68 -8.61 6.00 20.81
C ASN A 68 -8.04 5.07 21.91
N GLU A 69 -6.73 4.81 21.88
CA GLU A 69 -5.94 4.27 23.00
C GLU A 69 -5.37 5.42 23.85
#